data_AF-A0A536YLM5-F1
#
_entry.id   AF-A0A536YLM5-F1
#
_cell.length_a   1.000
_cell.length_b   1.000
_cell.length_c   1.000
_cell.angle_alpha   90.00
_cell.angle_beta   90.00
_cell.angle_gamma   90.00
#
_symmetry.space_group_name_H-M   'P 1'
#
loop_
_entity.id
_entity.type
_entity.pdbx_description
1 polymer ?
#
loop_
_entity_poly.entity_id
_entity_poly.type
_entity_poly.pdbx_seq_one_letter_code
_entity_poly.pdbx_strand_id
1 'polypeptide(L)'
;MKKRIVLGLFLIYLGWQGWLSIAAPAKIAPGLDAERVNVLVTLPFPPERFHVLVFQRYGRVSGTQDNSIEVRGVRREDLRAVARH
;
A
#
# COMPACT_ATOMS: atom_id res chain seq x y z
N MET A 1 11.94 -23.65 -26.03
CA MET A 1 12.60 -22.88 -24.94
C MET A 1 11.77 -21.71 -24.42
N LYS A 2 11.30 -20.76 -25.25
CA LYS A 2 10.52 -19.58 -24.81
C LYS A 2 9.30 -19.88 -23.89
N LYS A 3 8.52 -20.94 -24.16
CA LYS A 3 7.34 -21.30 -23.34
C LYS A 3 7.67 -21.66 -21.89
N ARG A 4 8.83 -22.31 -21.64
CA ARG A 4 9.28 -22.68 -20.29
C ARG A 4 9.73 -21.46 -19.48
N ILE A 5 10.35 -20.49 -20.16
CA ILE A 5 10.77 -19.22 -19.55
C ILE A 5 9.54 -18.39 -19.16
N VAL A 6 8.56 -18.26 -20.07
CA VAL A 6 7.30 -17.56 -19.78
C VAL A 6 6.55 -18.21 -18.61
N LEU A 7 6.47 -19.54 -18.58
CA LEU A 7 5.83 -20.26 -17.48
C LEU A 7 6.57 -20.05 -16.16
N GLY A 8 7.91 -20.07 -16.17
CA GLY A 8 8.73 -19.80 -14.99
C GLY A 8 8.50 -18.38 -14.44
N LEU A 9 8.51 -17.36 -15.31
CA LEU A 9 8.22 -15.99 -14.93
C LEU A 9 6.80 -15.82 -14.38
N PHE A 10 5.82 -16.51 -14.97
CA PHE A 10 4.44 -16.50 -14.48
C PHE A 10 4.32 -17.08 -13.08
N LEU A 11 4.99 -18.21 -12.80
CA LEU A 11 4.99 -18.83 -11.46
C LEU A 11 5.68 -17.94 -10.42
N ILE A 12 6.80 -17.30 -10.77
CA ILE A 12 7.49 -16.34 -9.90
C ILE A 12 6.58 -15.14 -9.61
N TYR A 13 5.90 -14.61 -10.63
CA TYR A 13 4.94 -13.53 -10.47
C TYR A 13 3.79 -13.92 -9.53
N LEU A 14 3.22 -15.12 -9.69
CA LEU A 14 2.16 -15.61 -8.78
C LEU A 14 2.66 -15.79 -7.34
N GLY A 15 3.88 -16.31 -7.16
CA GLY A 15 4.50 -16.39 -5.83
C GLY A 15 4.66 -15.02 -5.17
N TRP A 16 5.12 -14.03 -5.94
CA TRP A 16 5.22 -12.64 -5.48
C TRP A 16 3.85 -12.04 -5.14
N GLN A 17 2.82 -12.26 -5.96
CA GLN A 17 1.44 -11.82 -5.68
C GLN A 17 0.87 -12.48 -4.41
N GLY A 18 1.15 -13.76 -4.20
CA GLY A 18 0.77 -14.48 -2.98
C GLY A 18 1.42 -13.88 -1.75
N TRP A 19 2.74 -13.62 -1.80
CA TRP A 19 3.48 -12.98 -0.72
C TRP A 19 2.91 -11.60 -0.36
N LEU A 20 2.65 -10.75 -1.35
CA LEU A 20 2.05 -9.42 -1.12
C LEU A 20 0.67 -9.50 -0.45
N SER A 21 -0.10 -10.55 -0.74
CA SER A 21 -1.44 -10.73 -0.17
C SER A 21 -1.41 -11.07 1.32
N ILE A 22 -0.31 -11.67 1.81
CA ILE A 22 -0.11 -12.03 3.22
C ILE A 22 0.66 -10.92 3.96
N ALA A 23 1.68 -10.34 3.34
CA ALA A 23 2.53 -9.33 3.96
C ALA A 23 1.84 -7.97 4.12
N ALA A 24 0.94 -7.58 3.20
CA ALA A 24 0.27 -6.28 3.27
C ALA A 24 -0.69 -6.14 4.47
N PRO A 25 -1.56 -7.13 4.80
CA PRO A 25 -2.41 -7.06 5.99
C PRO A 25 -1.64 -6.95 7.30
N ALA A 26 -0.46 -7.58 7.39
CA ALA A 26 0.38 -7.52 8.60
C ALA A 26 0.90 -6.11 8.92
N LYS A 27 0.85 -5.18 7.95
CA LYS A 27 1.26 -3.78 8.12
C LYS A 27 0.13 -2.88 8.64
N ILE A 28 -1.09 -3.39 8.76
CA ILE A 28 -2.26 -2.62 9.19
C ILE A 28 -2.44 -2.81 10.70
N ALA A 29 -2.50 -1.71 11.46
CA ALA A 29 -2.72 -1.76 12.90
C ALA A 29 -4.11 -2.37 13.25
N PRO A 30 -4.21 -3.17 14.33
CA PRO A 30 -5.49 -3.70 14.79
C PRO A 30 -6.42 -2.58 15.32
N GLY A 31 -7.75 -2.78 15.22
CA GLY A 31 -8.75 -1.89 15.84
C GLY A 31 -9.32 -0.77 14.96
N LEU A 32 -9.20 -0.85 13.63
CA LEU A 32 -9.71 0.16 12.68
C LEU A 32 -11.21 -0.04 12.34
N ASP A 33 -12.11 -0.01 13.33
CA ASP A 33 -13.53 -0.37 13.16
C ASP A 33 -14.44 0.70 12.56
N ALA A 34 -13.91 1.89 12.31
CA ALA A 34 -14.63 2.94 11.59
C ALA A 34 -14.64 2.69 10.07
N GLU A 35 -15.73 3.09 9.40
CA GLU A 35 -15.87 3.03 7.94
C GLU A 35 -14.78 3.86 7.23
N ARG A 36 -14.38 4.98 7.86
CA ARG A 36 -13.27 5.83 7.42
C ARG A 36 -12.30 6.05 8.57
N VAL A 37 -11.01 5.94 8.27
CA VAL A 37 -9.94 6.08 9.24
C VAL A 37 -8.88 7.07 8.76
N ASN A 38 -8.19 7.68 9.71
CA ASN A 38 -7.01 8.48 9.43
C ASN A 38 -5.80 7.56 9.57
N VAL A 39 -4.91 7.58 8.59
CA VAL A 39 -3.73 6.73 8.56
C VAL A 39 -2.47 7.55 8.40
N LEU A 40 -1.42 7.09 9.08
CA LEU A 40 -0.07 7.58 8.89
C LEU A 40 0.68 6.55 8.04
N VAL A 41 1.03 6.92 6.82
CA VAL A 41 1.76 6.04 5.88
C VAL A 41 3.23 6.35 5.99
N THR A 42 4.01 5.44 6.59
CA THR A 42 5.47 5.59 6.70
C THR A 42 6.17 4.87 5.55
N LEU A 43 6.94 5.63 4.78
CA LEU A 43 7.77 5.14 3.68
C LEU A 43 9.20 4.90 4.18
N PRO A 44 9.98 4.02 3.53
CA PRO A 44 11.39 3.81 3.87
C PRO A 44 12.31 4.96 3.40
N PHE A 45 11.75 6.00 2.78
CA PHE A 45 12.45 7.15 2.21
C PHE A 45 11.59 8.43 2.33
N PRO A 46 12.18 9.63 2.16
CA PRO A 46 11.44 10.88 2.19
C PRO A 46 10.38 10.97 1.05
N PRO A 47 9.14 11.35 1.35
CA PRO A 47 8.07 11.41 0.36
C PRO A 47 8.24 12.58 -0.62
N GLU A 48 8.37 12.25 -1.90
CA GLU A 48 8.26 13.22 -2.99
C GLU A 48 6.81 13.46 -3.44
N ARG A 49 6.59 14.52 -4.24
CA ARG A 49 5.26 14.95 -4.73
C ARG A 49 4.46 13.84 -5.40
N PHE A 50 5.11 12.92 -6.12
CA PHE A 50 4.40 11.81 -6.77
C PHE A 50 3.84 10.79 -5.76
N HIS A 51 4.53 10.54 -4.64
CA HIS A 51 4.01 9.69 -3.56
C HIS A 51 2.77 10.32 -2.94
N VAL A 52 2.80 11.63 -2.70
CA VAL A 52 1.64 12.38 -2.20
C VAL A 52 0.45 12.24 -3.15
N LEU A 53 0.65 12.37 -4.47
CA LEU A 53 -0.41 12.19 -5.47
C LEU A 53 -0.99 10.77 -5.49
N VAL A 54 -0.16 9.75 -5.28
CA VAL A 54 -0.62 8.36 -5.15
C VAL A 54 -1.60 8.22 -4.00
N PHE A 55 -1.27 8.78 -2.83
CA PHE A 55 -2.11 8.65 -1.64
C PHE A 55 -3.32 9.57 -1.62
N GLN A 56 -3.29 10.69 -2.36
CA GLN A 56 -4.46 11.55 -2.57
C GLN A 56 -5.67 10.84 -3.22
N ARG A 57 -5.44 9.71 -3.90
CA ARG A 57 -6.54 8.90 -4.47
C ARG A 57 -7.38 8.18 -3.41
N TYR A 58 -6.81 7.93 -2.23
CA TYR A 58 -7.47 7.18 -1.16
C TYR A 58 -8.07 8.08 -0.06
N GLY A 59 -7.68 9.35 -0.01
CA GLY A 59 -8.15 10.31 0.98
C GLY A 59 -7.48 11.67 0.86
N ARG A 60 -7.76 12.56 1.83
CA ARG A 60 -7.15 13.90 1.85
C ARG A 60 -5.80 13.84 2.55
N VAL A 61 -4.73 14.20 1.85
CA VAL A 61 -3.41 14.33 2.47
C VAL A 61 -3.38 15.60 3.32
N SER A 62 -3.11 15.50 4.63
CA SER A 62 -2.97 16.67 5.52
C SER A 62 -1.55 17.21 5.56
N GLY A 63 -0.55 16.40 5.24
CA GLY A 63 0.85 16.83 5.20
C GLY A 63 1.80 15.65 5.09
N THR A 64 3.09 15.99 5.02
CA THR A 64 4.20 15.04 5.10
C THR A 64 5.07 15.43 6.29
N GLN A 65 5.39 14.46 7.14
CA GLN A 65 6.29 14.65 8.28
C GLN A 65 7.37 13.57 8.22
N ASP A 66 8.64 13.98 8.14
CA ASP A 66 9.79 13.10 7.92
C ASP A 66 9.58 12.16 6.72
N ASN A 67 9.55 10.85 6.97
CA ASN A 67 9.28 9.84 5.95
C ASN A 67 7.80 9.40 5.90
N SER A 68 6.90 10.15 6.52
CA SER A 68 5.50 9.77 6.66
C SER A 68 4.55 10.74 5.96
N ILE A 69 3.44 10.20 5.47
CA ILE A 69 2.36 10.93 4.82
C ILE A 69 1.10 10.72 5.64
N GLU A 70 0.49 11.81 6.10
CA GLU A 70 -0.80 11.76 6.77
C GLU A 70 -1.94 11.76 5.76
N VAL A 71 -2.77 10.72 5.79
CA VAL A 71 -3.93 10.61 4.91
C VAL A 71 -5.19 10.49 5.76
N ARG A 72 -6.12 11.43 5.55
CA ARG A 72 -7.37 11.50 6.30
C ARG A 72 -8.55 10.95 5.50
N GLY A 73 -9.45 10.28 6.20
CA GLY A 73 -10.73 9.80 5.65
C GLY A 73 -10.60 8.63 4.67
N VAL A 74 -9.56 7.80 4.82
CA VAL A 74 -9.34 6.61 4.00
C VAL A 74 -10.42 5.58 4.31
N ARG A 75 -11.06 5.03 3.29
CA ARG A 75 -12.09 3.99 3.46
C ARG A 75 -11.44 2.71 3.95
N ARG A 76 -12.10 1.99 4.86
CA ARG A 76 -11.56 0.74 5.43
C ARG A 76 -11.21 -0.30 4.36
N GLU A 77 -12.01 -0.41 3.30
CA GLU A 77 -11.77 -1.33 2.18
C GLU A 77 -10.48 -1.01 1.39
N ASP A 78 -10.09 0.27 1.34
CA ASP A 78 -8.92 0.74 0.59
C ASP A 78 -7.61 0.60 1.39
N LEU A 79 -7.67 0.28 2.68
CA LEU A 79 -6.47 0.13 3.53
C LEU A 79 -5.48 -0.92 2.99
N ARG A 80 -6.00 -2.02 2.43
CA ARG A 80 -5.14 -3.04 1.80
C ARG A 80 -4.46 -2.52 0.54
N ALA A 81 -5.10 -1.62 -0.21
CA ALA A 81 -4.51 -1.01 -1.39
C ALA A 81 -3.42 0.00 -1.00
N VAL A 82 -3.65 0.78 0.07
CA VAL A 82 -2.66 1.69 0.65
C VAL A 82 -1.42 0.91 1.13
N ALA A 83 -1.59 -0.20 1.85
CA ALA A 83 -0.48 -0.98 2.41
C ALA A 83 0.40 -1.74 1.38
N ARG A 84 -0.02 -1.75 0.11
CA ARG A 84 0.75 -2.36 -1.00
C ARG A 84 1.75 -1.40 -1.64
N HIS A 85 1.64 -0.11 -1.36
CA HIS A 85 2.56 0.93 -1.84
C HIS A 85 3.65 1.15 -0.78
#